data_AF-A0A821FSS7-F1
#
_entry.id   AF-A0A821FSS7-F1
#
_cell.length_a   1.000
_cell.length_b   1.000
_cell.length_c   1.000
_cell.angle_alpha   90.00
_cell.angle_beta   90.00
_cell.angle_gamma   90.00
#
_symmetry.space_group_name_H-M   'P 1'
#
loop_
_entity.id
_entity.type
_entity.pdbx_description
1 polymer ?
#
loop_
_entity_poly.entity_id
_entity_poly.type
_entity_poly.pdbx_seq_one_letter_code
_entity_poly.pdbx_strand_id
1 'polypeptide(L)'
;IRCLTRDATSEKAQAVKRLSDDTEMVSCDINKKEDVQRAFKDSWAVFAVTDFWAQPDKPEAELQQVTGVPASAKALTEEEYRSNIQFLPKLLQDELFAMFQWFQEHGYYGKDKDWTTGQKVTPLNTFEQWLKKTGWKGE
;
A
#
# COMPACT_ATOMS: atom_id res chain seq x y z
N ILE A 1 -18.29 -7.07 9.82
CA ILE A 1 -17.15 -6.43 9.11
C ILE A 1 -17.71 -5.60 7.97
N ARG A 2 -17.39 -4.29 7.91
CA ARG A 2 -17.80 -3.42 6.80
C ARG A 2 -16.74 -3.42 5.71
N CYS A 3 -17.12 -3.89 4.53
CA CYS A 3 -16.29 -3.82 3.33
C CYS A 3 -16.76 -2.66 2.46
N LEU A 4 -15.89 -1.69 2.25
CA LEU A 4 -16.19 -0.45 1.55
C LEU A 4 -15.83 -0.56 0.07
N THR A 5 -16.74 -0.17 -0.82
CA THR A 5 -16.50 -0.12 -2.27
C THR A 5 -17.38 0.97 -2.88
N ARG A 6 -17.02 1.54 -4.04
CA ARG A 6 -17.91 2.50 -4.72
C ARG A 6 -19.23 1.84 -5.14
N ASP A 7 -19.18 0.58 -5.53
CA ASP A 7 -20.34 -0.19 -5.97
C ASP A 7 -20.50 -1.49 -5.17
N ALA A 8 -21.36 -1.43 -4.15
CA ALA A 8 -21.71 -2.56 -3.29
C ALA A 8 -22.59 -3.61 -3.98
N THR A 9 -23.16 -3.29 -5.14
CA THR A 9 -24.03 -4.20 -5.90
C THR A 9 -23.26 -5.00 -6.95
N SER A 10 -22.03 -4.60 -7.27
CA SER A 10 -21.16 -5.29 -8.22
C SER A 10 -20.96 -6.77 -7.88
N GLU A 11 -20.77 -7.60 -8.91
CA GLU A 11 -20.54 -9.04 -8.76
C GLU A 11 -19.35 -9.36 -7.82
N LYS A 12 -18.30 -8.53 -7.89
CA LYS A 12 -17.12 -8.62 -7.00
C LYS A 12 -17.48 -8.34 -5.54
N ALA A 13 -18.28 -7.31 -5.28
CA ALA A 13 -18.77 -7.00 -3.94
C ALA A 13 -19.63 -8.15 -3.39
N GLN A 14 -20.51 -8.70 -4.22
CA GLN A 14 -21.33 -9.86 -3.84
C GLN A 14 -20.49 -11.12 -3.62
N ALA A 15 -19.39 -11.30 -4.35
CA ALA A 15 -18.45 -12.39 -4.10
C ALA A 15 -17.79 -12.28 -2.71
N VAL A 16 -17.39 -11.08 -2.30
CA VAL A 16 -16.84 -10.83 -0.94
C VAL A 16 -17.89 -11.10 0.13
N LYS A 17 -19.14 -10.64 -0.07
CA LYS A 17 -20.25 -10.92 0.85
C LYS A 17 -20.50 -12.42 1.04
N ARG A 18 -20.30 -13.24 0.00
CA ARG A 18 -20.47 -14.70 0.07
C ARG A 18 -19.38 -15.41 0.89
N LEU A 19 -18.28 -14.73 1.25
CA LEU A 19 -17.20 -15.33 2.03
C LEU A 19 -17.57 -15.48 3.52
N SER A 20 -18.48 -14.66 4.05
CA SER A 20 -18.88 -14.69 5.45
C SER A 20 -20.19 -13.94 5.68
N ASP A 21 -21.08 -14.52 6.48
CA ASP A 21 -22.37 -13.89 6.86
C ASP A 21 -22.19 -12.63 7.71
N ASP A 22 -21.02 -12.47 8.37
CA ASP A 22 -20.68 -11.30 9.17
C ASP A 22 -20.16 -10.12 8.32
N THR A 23 -20.12 -10.27 6.99
CA THR A 23 -19.63 -9.25 6.07
C THR A 23 -20.76 -8.46 5.44
N GLU A 24 -20.72 -7.14 5.61
CA GLU A 24 -21.62 -6.21 4.93
C GLU A 24 -20.87 -5.37 3.91
N MET A 25 -21.44 -5.25 2.70
CA MET A 25 -20.91 -4.38 1.65
C MET A 25 -21.56 -3.01 1.77
N VAL A 26 -20.74 -1.97 1.96
CA VAL A 26 -21.21 -0.59 2.09
C VAL A 26 -20.67 0.24 0.92
N SER A 27 -21.57 0.95 0.24
CA SER A 27 -21.16 1.89 -0.81
C SER A 27 -20.45 3.08 -0.17
N CYS A 28 -19.22 3.35 -0.60
CA CYS A 28 -18.39 4.44 -0.11
C CYS A 28 -17.40 4.87 -1.19
N ASP A 29 -17.41 6.16 -1.54
CA ASP A 29 -16.34 6.77 -2.32
C ASP A 29 -15.36 7.48 -1.38
N ILE A 30 -14.11 7.02 -1.34
CA ILE A 30 -13.07 7.59 -0.47
C ILE A 30 -12.76 9.06 -0.79
N ASN A 31 -13.09 9.52 -2.00
CA ASN A 31 -12.90 10.93 -2.38
C ASN A 31 -14.02 11.84 -1.85
N LYS A 32 -15.06 11.29 -1.23
CA LYS A 32 -16.17 12.03 -0.62
C LYS A 32 -16.08 11.90 0.90
N LYS A 33 -15.76 13.01 1.56
CA LYS A 33 -15.56 13.06 3.01
C LYS A 33 -16.79 12.53 3.77
N GLU A 34 -17.98 12.87 3.30
CA GLU A 34 -19.25 12.48 3.90
C GLU A 34 -19.48 10.96 3.83
N ASP A 35 -19.07 10.32 2.73
CA ASP A 35 -19.15 8.87 2.57
C ASP A 35 -18.22 8.16 3.55
N VAL A 36 -16.98 8.64 3.69
CA VAL A 36 -16.00 8.08 4.64
C VAL A 36 -16.48 8.25 6.09
N GLN A 37 -16.99 9.43 6.45
CA GLN A 37 -17.52 9.68 7.80
C GLN A 37 -18.69 8.75 8.13
N ARG A 38 -19.61 8.56 7.19
CA ARG A 38 -20.73 7.62 7.33
C ARG A 38 -20.23 6.18 7.43
N ALA A 39 -19.26 5.80 6.60
CA ALA A 39 -18.69 4.46 6.60
C ALA A 39 -17.91 4.13 7.87
N PHE A 40 -17.33 5.13 8.53
CA PHE A 40 -16.55 4.94 9.76
C PHE A 40 -17.35 5.10 11.05
N LYS A 41 -18.57 5.67 10.97
CA LYS A 41 -19.44 5.84 12.12
C LYS A 41 -19.64 4.52 12.87
N ASP A 42 -19.44 4.53 14.18
CA ASP A 42 -19.59 3.36 15.07
C ASP A 42 -18.60 2.20 14.80
N SER A 43 -17.52 2.45 14.04
CA SER A 43 -16.41 1.48 13.91
C SER A 43 -15.53 1.52 15.15
N TRP A 44 -15.14 0.35 15.65
CA TRP A 44 -14.10 0.26 16.68
C TRP A 44 -12.68 0.40 16.11
N ALA A 45 -12.44 -0.15 14.91
CA ALA A 45 -11.18 -0.02 14.18
C ALA A 45 -11.44 0.03 12.67
N VAL A 46 -10.52 0.66 11.93
CA VAL A 46 -10.54 0.74 10.45
C VAL A 46 -9.24 0.16 9.92
N PHE A 47 -9.34 -0.83 9.03
CA PHE A 47 -8.21 -1.42 8.33
C PHE A 47 -8.20 -0.95 6.88
N ALA A 48 -7.39 0.06 6.56
CA ALA A 48 -7.30 0.66 5.23
C ALA A 48 -6.04 0.14 4.51
N VAL A 49 -6.21 -0.87 3.66
CA VAL A 49 -5.13 -1.41 2.84
C VAL A 49 -5.18 -0.78 1.45
N THR A 50 -4.22 0.09 1.18
CA THR A 50 -3.82 0.41 -0.20
C THR A 50 -2.54 -0.35 -0.46
N ASP A 51 -2.55 -1.30 -1.39
CA ASP A 51 -1.36 -2.03 -1.80
C ASP A 51 -0.43 -1.11 -2.59
N PHE A 52 0.34 -0.34 -1.85
CA PHE A 52 1.43 0.51 -2.33
C PHE A 52 2.77 -0.24 -2.29
N TRP A 53 2.81 -1.40 -1.62
CA TRP A 53 4.04 -2.05 -1.17
C TRP A 53 4.32 -3.39 -1.83
N ALA A 54 3.67 -3.70 -2.97
CA ALA A 54 4.16 -4.69 -3.91
C ALA A 54 5.52 -4.22 -4.46
N GLN A 55 6.58 -4.42 -3.68
CA GLN A 55 7.94 -4.05 -4.04
C GLN A 55 8.39 -4.97 -5.18
N PRO A 56 8.86 -4.43 -6.31
CA PRO A 56 9.55 -5.23 -7.30
C PRO A 56 10.83 -5.80 -6.68
N ASP A 57 11.26 -6.98 -7.11
CA ASP A 57 12.49 -7.61 -6.61
C ASP A 57 13.75 -6.76 -6.92
N LYS A 58 13.67 -5.87 -7.92
CA LYS A 58 14.75 -4.96 -8.38
C LYS A 58 14.20 -3.59 -8.79
N PRO A 59 13.85 -2.71 -7.83
CA PRO A 59 13.26 -1.41 -8.12
C PRO A 59 14.16 -0.51 -8.98
N GLU A 60 15.47 -0.58 -8.80
CA GLU A 60 16.46 0.19 -9.57
C GLU A 60 16.48 -0.21 -11.05
N ALA A 61 16.34 -1.51 -11.36
CA ALA A 61 16.32 -1.99 -12.73
C ALA A 61 15.04 -1.54 -13.46
N GLU A 62 13.89 -1.63 -12.80
CA GLU A 62 12.61 -1.17 -13.36
C GLU A 62 12.57 0.35 -13.54
N LEU A 63 13.09 1.11 -12.57
CA LEU A 63 13.24 2.56 -12.68
C LEU A 63 14.10 2.94 -13.88
N GLN A 64 15.27 2.33 -14.02
CA GLN A 64 16.16 2.61 -15.14
C GLN A 64 15.52 2.21 -16.48
N GLN A 65 14.84 1.07 -16.55
CA GLN A 65 14.18 0.61 -17.75
C GLN A 65 13.07 1.57 -18.21
N VAL A 66 12.26 2.08 -17.28
CA VAL A 66 11.10 2.94 -17.63
C VAL A 66 11.51 4.39 -17.84
N THR A 67 12.40 4.91 -17.01
CA THR A 67 12.77 6.35 -17.03
C THR A 67 14.00 6.64 -17.89
N GLY A 68 14.84 5.64 -18.17
CA GLY A 68 16.15 5.81 -18.79
C GLY A 68 17.20 6.46 -17.87
N VAL A 69 16.85 6.78 -16.62
CA VAL A 69 17.76 7.38 -15.64
C VAL A 69 18.56 6.28 -14.94
N PRO A 70 19.90 6.37 -14.87
CA PRO A 70 20.69 5.43 -14.08
C PRO A 70 20.24 5.43 -12.62
N ALA A 71 19.82 4.26 -12.13
CA ALA A 71 19.37 4.08 -10.76
C ALA A 71 20.24 3.04 -10.07
N SER A 72 20.52 3.25 -8.78
CA SER A 72 21.23 2.28 -7.94
C SER A 72 20.55 2.18 -6.58
N ALA A 73 20.48 0.96 -6.06
CA ALA A 73 20.05 0.70 -4.70
C ALA A 73 21.27 0.71 -3.77
N LYS A 74 21.19 1.47 -2.68
CA LYS A 74 22.18 1.45 -1.59
C LYS A 74 21.48 1.11 -0.29
N ALA A 75 21.95 0.05 0.39
CA ALA A 75 21.58 -0.20 1.77
C ALA A 75 22.21 0.89 2.65
N LEU A 76 21.39 1.60 3.40
CA LEU A 76 21.83 2.65 4.31
C LEU A 76 22.12 2.05 5.70
N THR A 77 23.15 2.56 6.38
CA THR A 77 23.29 2.30 7.82
C THR A 77 22.22 3.06 8.61
N GLU A 78 22.04 2.73 9.90
CA GLU A 78 21.14 3.47 10.77
C GLU A 78 21.53 4.96 10.84
N GLU A 79 22.82 5.25 10.98
CA GLU A 79 23.32 6.62 11.04
C GLU A 79 23.05 7.40 9.74
N GLU A 80 23.31 6.77 8.58
CA GLU A 80 23.03 7.37 7.27
C GLU A 80 21.54 7.62 7.08
N TYR A 81 20.69 6.65 7.45
CA TYR A 81 19.25 6.77 7.36
C TYR A 81 18.73 7.92 8.24
N ARG A 82 19.14 7.96 9.52
CA ARG A 82 18.75 9.01 10.47
C ARG A 82 19.23 10.39 10.04
N SER A 83 20.45 10.48 9.50
CA SER A 83 20.98 11.72 8.93
C SER A 83 20.11 12.25 7.78
N ASN A 84 19.64 11.35 6.89
CA ASN A 84 18.77 11.71 5.76
C ASN A 84 17.37 12.20 6.19
N ILE A 85 16.90 11.80 7.37
CA ILE A 85 15.58 12.19 7.89
C ILE A 85 15.65 13.15 9.09
N GLN A 86 16.81 13.79 9.31
CA GLN A 86 17.04 14.69 10.46
C GLN A 86 16.07 15.88 10.53
N PHE A 87 15.45 16.23 9.40
CA PHE A 87 14.45 17.30 9.30
C PHE A 87 13.13 16.93 9.99
N LEU A 88 12.90 15.65 10.30
CA LEU A 88 11.73 15.18 11.04
C LEU A 88 11.95 15.26 12.56
N PRO A 89 10.88 15.45 13.36
CA PRO A 89 10.94 15.28 14.81
C PRO A 89 11.50 13.91 15.21
N LYS A 90 12.31 13.86 16.28
CA LYS A 90 12.98 12.63 16.75
C LYS A 90 12.02 11.44 16.92
N LEU A 91 10.82 11.68 17.46
CA LEU A 91 9.80 10.63 17.60
C LEU A 91 9.46 10.00 16.25
N LEU A 92 9.23 10.80 15.21
CA LEU A 92 8.95 10.28 13.87
C LEU A 92 10.15 9.59 13.25
N GLN A 93 11.38 10.03 13.53
CA GLN A 93 12.57 9.33 13.07
C GLN A 93 12.66 7.92 13.67
N ASP A 94 12.40 7.80 14.97
CA ASP A 94 12.43 6.53 15.70
C ASP A 94 11.33 5.57 15.21
N GLU A 95 10.10 6.07 15.04
CA GLU A 95 8.97 5.29 14.51
C GLU A 95 9.22 4.82 13.07
N LEU A 96 9.74 5.69 12.19
CA LEU A 96 10.03 5.32 10.80
C LEU A 96 11.17 4.31 10.74
N PHE A 97 12.23 4.49 11.52
CA PHE A 97 13.33 3.53 11.57
C PHE A 97 12.86 2.16 12.06
N ALA A 98 12.09 2.13 13.16
CA ALA A 98 11.51 0.89 13.69
C ALA A 98 10.61 0.19 12.66
N MET A 99 9.80 0.95 11.92
CA MET A 99 8.97 0.41 10.83
C MET A 99 9.82 -0.25 9.73
N PHE A 100 10.89 0.40 9.27
CA PHE A 100 11.77 -0.18 8.24
C PHE A 100 12.54 -1.39 8.75
N GLN A 101 13.00 -1.37 10.00
CA GLN A 101 13.63 -2.54 10.61
C GLN A 101 12.64 -3.71 10.68
N TRP A 102 11.40 -3.45 11.10
CA TRP A 102 10.35 -4.46 11.13
C TRP A 102 10.08 -5.04 9.74
N PHE A 103 10.03 -4.22 8.68
CA PHE A 103 9.88 -4.70 7.31
C PHE A 103 11.04 -5.57 6.84
N GLN A 104 12.29 -5.26 7.22
CA GLN A 104 13.43 -6.11 6.90
C GLN A 104 13.36 -7.46 7.61
N GLU A 105 12.95 -7.48 8.87
CA GLU A 105 12.88 -8.70 9.68
C GLU A 105 11.70 -9.61 9.32
N HIS A 106 10.53 -9.02 9.08
CA HIS A 106 9.26 -9.74 8.98
C HIS A 106 8.65 -9.72 7.58
N GLY A 107 8.98 -8.73 6.74
CA GLY A 107 8.34 -8.48 5.46
C GLY A 107 6.93 -7.91 5.60
N TYR A 108 6.50 -7.10 4.65
CA TYR A 108 5.16 -6.47 4.68
C TYR A 108 4.01 -7.51 4.61
N TYR A 109 4.19 -8.56 3.81
CA TYR A 109 3.23 -9.68 3.65
C TYR A 109 3.65 -10.96 4.39
N GLY A 110 4.59 -10.84 5.34
CA GLY A 110 5.27 -11.99 5.92
C GLY A 110 6.34 -12.58 4.98
N LYS A 111 7.09 -13.57 5.48
CA LYS A 111 8.22 -14.19 4.75
C LYS A 111 7.79 -14.93 3.48
N ASP A 112 6.56 -15.46 3.46
CA ASP A 112 6.04 -16.26 2.35
C ASP A 112 5.52 -15.42 1.18
N LYS A 113 5.42 -14.09 1.36
CA LYS A 113 5.13 -13.12 0.30
C LYS A 113 3.93 -13.49 -0.60
N ASP A 114 2.83 -14.01 -0.04
CA ASP A 114 1.65 -14.35 -0.86
C ASP A 114 0.84 -13.09 -1.26
N TRP A 115 1.26 -12.43 -2.34
CA TRP A 115 0.49 -11.37 -3.00
C TRP A 115 -0.45 -11.90 -4.09
N THR A 116 -0.45 -13.22 -4.36
CA THR A 116 -1.26 -13.81 -5.44
C THR A 116 -2.75 -13.72 -5.13
N THR A 117 -3.09 -13.76 -3.84
CA THR A 117 -4.46 -13.58 -3.36
C THR A 117 -4.98 -12.17 -3.66
N GLY A 118 -4.16 -11.12 -3.49
CA GLY A 118 -4.52 -9.74 -3.80
C GLY A 118 -4.77 -9.50 -5.29
N GLN A 119 -3.91 -10.05 -6.15
CA GLN A 119 -4.02 -9.95 -7.61
C GLN A 119 -5.29 -10.61 -8.17
N LYS A 120 -5.79 -11.68 -7.52
CA LYS A 120 -7.04 -12.35 -7.93
C LYS A 120 -8.28 -11.51 -7.64
N VAL A 121 -8.25 -10.70 -6.58
CA VAL A 121 -9.41 -9.92 -6.13
C VAL A 121 -9.47 -8.57 -6.84
N THR A 122 -8.32 -7.92 -7.07
CA THR A 122 -8.24 -6.60 -7.69
C THR A 122 -7.14 -6.55 -8.74
N PRO A 123 -7.41 -5.98 -9.95
CA PRO A 123 -6.35 -5.69 -10.91
C PRO A 123 -5.48 -4.56 -10.36
N LEU A 124 -4.37 -4.93 -9.73
CA LEU A 124 -3.38 -4.00 -9.21
C LEU A 124 -2.38 -3.66 -10.33
N ASN A 125 -2.02 -2.38 -10.43
CA ASN A 125 -0.97 -1.98 -11.37
C ASN A 125 0.38 -2.45 -10.82
N THR A 126 1.26 -2.94 -11.68
CA THR A 126 2.67 -3.11 -11.33
C THR A 126 3.34 -1.75 -11.13
N PHE A 127 4.47 -1.75 -10.45
CA PHE A 127 5.29 -0.54 -10.30
C PHE A 127 5.68 0.06 -11.67
N GLU A 128 6.10 -0.78 -12.62
CA GLU A 128 6.35 -0.39 -14.01
C GLU A 128 5.13 0.28 -14.68
N GLN A 129 3.93 -0.31 -14.52
CA GLN A 129 2.70 0.24 -15.08
C GLN A 129 2.36 1.60 -14.44
N TRP A 130 2.59 1.74 -13.13
CA TRP A 130 2.42 3.00 -12.44
C TRP A 130 3.39 4.07 -12.97
N LEU A 131 4.69 3.76 -13.08
CA LEU A 131 5.71 4.68 -13.62
C LEU A 131 5.35 5.17 -15.03
N LYS A 132 4.93 4.26 -15.91
CA LYS A 132 4.50 4.60 -17.27
C LYS A 132 3.25 5.47 -17.28
N LYS A 133 2.29 5.19 -16.39
CA LYS A 133 1.01 5.90 -16.32
C LYS A 133 1.16 7.32 -15.75
N THR A 134 2.03 7.50 -14.75
CA THR A 134 2.24 8.81 -14.11
C THR A 134 3.25 9.67 -14.86
N GLY A 135 4.12 9.07 -15.68
CA GLY A 135 5.20 9.79 -16.35
C GLY A 135 6.21 10.37 -15.35
N TRP A 136 6.38 9.71 -14.19
CA TRP A 136 7.21 10.16 -13.09
C TRP A 136 8.68 10.30 -13.49
N LYS A 137 9.36 11.35 -13.00
CA LYS A 137 10.73 11.74 -13.39
C LYS A 137 11.73 11.93 -12.24
N GLY A 138 11.38 11.58 -11.00
CA GLY A 138 12.33 11.64 -9.88
C GLY A 138 12.47 12.98 -9.17
N GLU A 139 11.41 13.77 -9.09
CA GLU A 139 11.37 15.03 -8.32
C GLU A 139 11.44 14.81 -6.80
#